data_AF-A0A9P6B988-F1
#
_entry.id   AF-A0A9P6B988-F1
#
_cell.length_a   1.000
_cell.length_b   1.000
_cell.length_c   1.000
_cell.angle_alpha   90.00
_cell.angle_beta   90.00
_cell.angle_gamma   90.00
#
_symmetry.space_group_name_H-M   'P 1'
#
loop_
_entity.id
_entity.type
_entity.pdbx_description
1 polymer ?
#
loop_
_entity_poly.entity_id
_entity_poly.type
_entity_poly.pdbx_seq_one_letter_code
_entity_poly.pdbx_strand_id
1 'polypeptide(L)'
;MNVPNSVLDICGDLFIAVDSDHIKASTQHFDDTGLMAMLCQHDIPIYIANMHTAGEKQFYAFALISALLRDLPSDWTVGLLYDIACQIHRSLLKWNIMPEWTGRIEFGVSVFHAYGHQWTCQLWYHPRKSEKWGLSDGEGCERFWSELR
;
A
#
# COMPACT_ATOMS: atom_id res chain seq x y z
N MET A 1 13.49 -14.02 -8.42
CA MET A 1 12.53 -15.12 -8.16
C MET A 1 11.24 -14.44 -7.74
N ASN A 2 10.12 -14.65 -8.43
CA ASN A 2 8.88 -13.93 -8.11
C ASN A 2 7.98 -14.78 -7.21
N VAL A 3 7.21 -14.13 -6.34
CA VAL A 3 6.16 -14.79 -5.56
C VAL A 3 5.14 -15.40 -6.54
N PRO A 4 4.81 -16.71 -6.45
CA PRO A 4 3.86 -17.35 -7.36
C PRO A 4 2.48 -16.69 -7.30
N ASN A 5 1.78 -16.61 -8.44
CA ASN A 5 0.44 -16.02 -8.49
C ASN A 5 -0.55 -16.71 -7.54
N SER A 6 -0.47 -18.04 -7.39
CA SER A 6 -1.31 -18.79 -6.46
C SER A 6 -1.14 -18.34 -5.00
N VAL A 7 0.06 -17.94 -4.61
CA VAL A 7 0.33 -17.37 -3.28
C VAL A 7 -0.29 -15.98 -3.16
N LEU A 8 -0.15 -15.16 -4.21
CA LEU A 8 -0.71 -13.80 -4.24
C LEU A 8 -2.25 -13.83 -4.28
N ASP A 9 -2.86 -14.84 -4.88
CA ASP A 9 -4.31 -15.04 -4.84
C ASP A 9 -4.76 -15.28 -3.40
N ILE A 10 -4.12 -16.21 -2.67
CA ILE A 10 -4.42 -16.48 -1.26
C ILE A 10 -4.20 -15.24 -0.39
N CYS A 11 -3.12 -14.47 -0.60
CA CYS A 11 -2.92 -13.22 0.12
C CYS A 11 -4.10 -12.26 -0.12
N GLY A 12 -4.54 -12.09 -1.37
CA GLY A 12 -5.66 -11.22 -1.72
C GLY A 12 -6.97 -11.64 -1.04
N ASP A 13 -7.27 -12.94 -1.04
CA ASP A 13 -8.47 -13.49 -0.40
C ASP A 13 -8.50 -13.25 1.10
N LEU A 14 -7.35 -13.37 1.77
CA LEU A 14 -7.21 -13.08 3.21
C LEU A 14 -7.54 -11.62 3.53
N PHE A 15 -7.10 -10.67 2.70
CA PHE A 15 -7.44 -9.24 2.91
C PHE A 15 -8.92 -8.96 2.71
N ILE A 16 -9.54 -9.56 1.69
CA ILE A 16 -10.97 -9.40 1.43
C ILE A 16 -11.80 -9.94 2.61
N ALA A 17 -11.38 -11.08 3.19
CA ALA A 17 -12.04 -11.65 4.35
C ALA A 17 -11.97 -10.70 5.56
N VAL A 18 -10.78 -10.14 5.85
CA VAL A 18 -10.60 -9.18 6.95
C VAL A 18 -11.41 -7.89 6.71
N ASP A 19 -11.37 -7.32 5.50
CA ASP A 19 -12.14 -6.11 5.14
C ASP A 19 -13.66 -6.34 5.27
N SER A 20 -14.15 -7.56 5.00
CA SER A 20 -15.57 -7.88 5.12
C SER A 20 -16.10 -7.83 6.56
N ASP A 21 -15.21 -7.96 7.56
CA ASP A 21 -15.55 -7.87 8.98
C ASP A 21 -15.54 -6.41 9.50
N HIS A 22 -15.03 -5.45 8.71
CA HIS A 22 -15.02 -4.03 9.08
C HIS A 22 -16.37 -3.35 8.79
N ILE A 23 -16.86 -2.57 9.76
CA ILE A 23 -18.06 -1.74 9.59
C ILE A 23 -17.75 -0.62 8.59
N LYS A 24 -18.38 -0.68 7.41
CA LYS A 24 -18.24 0.37 6.39
C LYS A 24 -18.92 1.66 6.85
N ALA A 25 -18.26 2.79 6.60
CA ALA A 25 -18.84 4.11 6.85
C ALA A 25 -20.18 4.26 6.10
N SER A 26 -21.16 4.88 6.75
CA SER A 26 -22.48 5.09 6.15
C SER A 26 -22.38 6.08 4.98
N THR A 27 -22.78 5.65 3.79
CA THR A 27 -22.87 6.47 2.58
C THR A 27 -24.17 7.29 2.52
N GLN A 28 -25.06 7.19 3.51
CA GLN A 28 -26.36 7.88 3.48
C GLN A 28 -26.28 9.38 3.77
N HIS A 29 -25.21 9.85 4.41
CA HIS A 29 -25.11 11.23 4.90
C HIS A 29 -23.80 11.95 4.56
N PHE A 30 -22.83 11.25 3.96
CA PHE A 30 -21.50 11.81 3.67
C PHE A 30 -21.12 11.51 2.21
N ASP A 31 -20.66 12.54 1.49
CA ASP A 31 -20.08 12.41 0.15
C ASP A 31 -18.69 11.75 0.18
N ASP A 32 -17.97 11.92 1.29
CA ASP A 32 -16.69 11.30 1.58
C ASP A 32 -16.87 10.11 2.52
N THR A 33 -16.40 8.95 2.10
CA THR A 33 -16.52 7.68 2.83
C THR A 33 -15.26 7.34 3.63
N GLY A 34 -14.18 8.12 3.45
CA GLY A 34 -12.89 7.93 4.11
C GLY A 34 -11.80 8.83 3.54
N LEU A 35 -10.60 8.71 4.08
CA LEU A 35 -9.39 9.38 3.61
C LEU A 35 -8.29 8.35 3.33
N MET A 36 -7.65 8.46 2.18
CA MET A 36 -6.43 7.71 1.87
C MET A 36 -5.23 8.64 2.03
N ALA A 37 -4.24 8.26 2.83
CA ALA A 37 -3.04 9.08 3.06
C ALA A 37 -1.77 8.38 2.59
N MET A 38 -0.79 9.18 2.20
CA MET A 38 0.59 8.78 1.96
C MET A 38 1.50 9.61 2.85
N LEU A 39 2.29 8.92 3.67
CA LEU A 39 3.21 9.53 4.62
C LEU A 39 4.65 9.27 4.20
N CYS A 40 5.55 10.17 4.59
CA CYS A 40 6.99 9.90 4.52
C CYS A 40 7.42 8.96 5.65
N GLN A 41 8.67 8.49 5.60
CA GLN A 41 9.27 7.65 6.66
C GLN A 41 9.35 8.32 8.05
N HIS A 42 9.07 9.62 8.16
CA HIS A 42 9.05 10.38 9.42
C HIS A 42 7.62 10.58 9.95
N ASP A 43 6.65 9.82 9.43
CA ASP A 43 5.23 9.90 9.79
C ASP A 43 4.58 11.26 9.51
N ILE A 44 5.13 12.02 8.55
CA ILE A 44 4.55 13.29 8.08
C ILE A 44 3.72 13.05 6.82
N PRO A 45 2.43 13.45 6.77
CA PRO A 45 1.60 13.37 5.57
C PRO A 45 2.20 14.17 4.41
N ILE A 46 2.32 13.52 3.25
CA ILE A 46 2.72 14.15 1.98
C ILE A 46 1.47 14.47 1.17
N TYR A 47 0.60 13.48 0.97
CA TYR A 47 -0.66 13.62 0.24
C TYR A 47 -1.80 12.92 0.96
N ILE A 48 -3.00 13.49 0.85
CA ILE A 48 -4.25 12.90 1.33
C ILE A 48 -5.29 13.02 0.20
N ALA A 49 -6.02 11.95 -0.05
CA ALA A 49 -7.09 11.90 -1.04
C ALA A 49 -8.43 11.55 -0.36
N ASN A 50 -9.47 12.29 -0.72
CA ASN A 50 -10.84 11.99 -0.29
C ASN A 50 -11.35 10.76 -1.03
N MET A 51 -11.97 9.85 -0.28
CA MET A 51 -12.53 8.62 -0.84
C MET A 51 -14.03 8.77 -1.09
N HIS A 52 -14.39 9.07 -2.34
CA HIS A 52 -15.79 9.18 -2.78
C HIS A 52 -16.45 7.83 -3.16
N THR A 53 -15.70 6.73 -3.15
CA THR A 53 -16.24 5.40 -3.46
C THR A 53 -16.11 4.47 -2.27
N ALA A 54 -17.07 3.55 -2.12
CA ALA A 54 -17.04 2.58 -1.03
C ALA A 54 -15.80 1.66 -1.08
N GLY A 55 -15.03 1.68 0.01
CA GLY A 55 -13.86 0.83 0.26
C GLY A 55 -12.55 1.38 -0.30
N GLU A 56 -11.44 0.90 0.23
CA GLU A 56 -10.10 1.24 -0.22
C GLU A 56 -9.79 0.59 -1.57
N LYS A 57 -10.12 1.31 -2.64
CA LYS A 57 -9.81 0.87 -4.00
C LYS A 57 -8.33 1.15 -4.32
N GLN A 58 -7.69 0.21 -5.02
CA GLN A 58 -6.27 0.33 -5.41
C GLN A 58 -5.95 1.61 -6.22
N PHE A 59 -6.93 2.19 -6.92
CA PHE A 59 -6.71 3.41 -7.69
C PHE A 59 -6.35 4.62 -6.82
N TYR A 60 -6.76 4.65 -5.54
CA TYR A 60 -6.31 5.71 -4.62
C TYR A 60 -4.82 5.58 -4.33
N ALA A 61 -4.33 4.37 -4.07
CA ALA A 61 -2.90 4.13 -3.90
C ALA A 61 -2.11 4.53 -5.16
N PHE A 62 -2.59 4.14 -6.35
CA PHE A 62 -1.95 4.53 -7.61
C PHE A 62 -1.98 6.05 -7.86
N ALA A 63 -3.06 6.74 -7.49
CA ALA A 63 -3.14 8.20 -7.60
C ALA A 63 -2.10 8.88 -6.71
N LEU A 64 -1.95 8.45 -5.45
CA LEU A 64 -0.94 8.99 -4.53
C LEU A 64 0.49 8.69 -4.99
N ILE A 65 0.75 7.47 -5.46
CA ILE A 65 2.06 7.08 -6.03
C ILE A 65 2.39 7.94 -7.26
N SER A 66 1.42 8.17 -8.15
CA SER A 66 1.61 9.00 -9.33
C SER A 66 1.87 10.46 -8.96
N ALA A 67 1.15 11.01 -7.97
CA ALA A 67 1.39 12.37 -7.48
C ALA A 67 2.82 12.51 -6.96
N LEU A 68 3.27 11.57 -6.11
CA LEU A 68 4.62 11.56 -5.57
C LEU A 68 5.69 11.48 -6.66
N LEU A 69 5.57 10.54 -7.60
CA LEU A 69 6.62 10.28 -8.59
C LEU A 69 6.73 11.38 -9.66
N ARG A 70 5.67 12.17 -9.88
CA ARG A 70 5.72 13.37 -10.75
C ARG A 70 6.56 14.48 -10.14
N ASP A 71 6.57 14.58 -8.81
CA ASP A 71 7.24 15.66 -8.09
C ASP A 71 8.68 15.31 -7.69
N LEU A 72 9.07 14.03 -7.78
CA LEU A 72 10.42 13.56 -7.47
C LEU A 72 11.35 13.52 -8.69
N PRO A 73 12.67 13.75 -8.51
CA PRO A 73 13.66 13.63 -9.58
C PRO A 73 13.61 12.27 -10.27
N SER A 74 13.81 12.23 -11.60
CA SER A 74 13.59 11.02 -12.41
C SER A 74 14.56 9.87 -12.15
N ASP A 75 15.70 10.16 -11.54
CA ASP A 75 16.76 9.23 -11.20
C ASP A 75 16.62 8.60 -9.80
N TRP A 76 15.63 9.04 -9.01
CA TRP A 76 15.39 8.48 -7.68
C TRP A 76 14.65 7.15 -7.75
N THR A 77 15.05 6.23 -6.88
CA THR A 77 14.28 5.01 -6.54
C THR A 77 13.46 5.28 -5.29
N VAL A 78 12.19 4.88 -5.31
CA VAL A 78 11.24 5.11 -4.21
C VAL A 78 10.81 3.79 -3.60
N GLY A 79 10.94 3.68 -2.28
CA GLY A 79 10.39 2.57 -1.51
C GLY A 79 8.96 2.86 -1.06
N LEU A 80 8.04 1.92 -1.31
CA LEU A 80 6.65 1.99 -0.85
C LEU A 80 6.37 0.85 0.13
N LEU A 81 6.07 1.20 1.38
CA LEU A 81 5.54 0.28 2.38
C LEU A 81 4.02 0.43 2.45
N TYR A 82 3.30 -0.67 2.23
CA TYR A 82 1.84 -0.69 2.27
C TYR A 82 1.33 -2.11 2.57
N ASP A 83 0.23 -2.22 3.31
CA ASP A 83 -0.33 -3.47 3.84
C ASP A 83 -0.57 -4.51 2.74
N ILE A 84 -1.03 -4.05 1.58
CA ILE A 84 -1.29 -4.87 0.40
C ILE A 84 -0.30 -4.60 -0.74
N ALA A 85 0.93 -4.17 -0.45
CA ALA A 85 1.94 -3.84 -1.46
C ALA A 85 2.18 -4.97 -2.47
N CYS A 86 2.10 -6.24 -2.05
CA CYS A 86 2.22 -7.39 -2.95
C CYS A 86 1.12 -7.41 -4.04
N GLN A 87 -0.09 -6.96 -3.69
CA GLN A 87 -1.23 -6.86 -4.60
C GLN A 87 -1.10 -5.65 -5.51
N ILE A 88 -0.67 -4.50 -4.97
CA ILE A 88 -0.39 -3.29 -5.75
C ILE A 88 0.68 -3.57 -6.79
N HIS A 89 1.79 -4.18 -6.39
CA HIS A 89 2.88 -4.54 -7.30
C HIS A 89 2.42 -5.53 -8.37
N ARG A 90 1.64 -6.56 -8.00
CA ARG A 90 1.03 -7.49 -8.96
C ARG A 90 0.14 -6.76 -9.98
N SER A 91 -0.76 -5.90 -9.52
CA SER A 91 -1.66 -5.13 -10.39
C SER A 91 -0.90 -4.21 -11.32
N LEU A 92 0.12 -3.50 -10.81
CA LEU A 92 0.99 -2.62 -11.57
C LEU A 92 1.60 -3.35 -12.78
N LEU A 93 2.21 -4.52 -12.54
CA LEU A 93 2.86 -5.33 -13.57
C LEU A 93 1.86 -5.98 -14.51
N LYS A 94 0.79 -6.58 -13.97
CA LYS A 94 -0.20 -7.33 -14.75
C LYS A 94 -0.94 -6.45 -15.75
N TRP A 95 -1.28 -5.23 -15.34
CA TRP A 95 -2.09 -4.30 -16.13
C TRP A 95 -1.30 -3.16 -16.74
N ASN A 96 0.02 -3.13 -16.52
CA ASN A 96 0.90 -2.10 -17.05
C ASN A 96 0.42 -0.68 -16.71
N ILE A 97 0.10 -0.42 -15.44
CA ILE A 97 -0.64 0.78 -15.01
C ILE A 97 0.23 2.05 -15.07
N MET A 98 1.53 1.94 -14.77
CA MET A 98 2.49 3.07 -14.79
C MET A 98 3.86 2.59 -15.34
N PRO A 99 3.93 2.25 -16.65
CA PRO A 99 5.12 1.67 -17.26
C PRO A 99 6.39 2.53 -17.07
N GLU A 100 6.24 3.85 -17.11
CA GLU A 100 7.32 4.82 -16.99
C GLU A 100 8.01 4.81 -15.60
N TRP A 101 7.33 4.34 -14.57
CA TRP A 101 7.84 4.35 -13.19
C TRP A 101 8.03 2.97 -12.59
N THR A 102 7.55 1.91 -13.24
CA THR A 102 7.59 0.54 -12.71
C THR A 102 8.99 0.13 -12.23
N GLY A 103 10.05 0.50 -12.97
CA GLY A 103 11.43 0.17 -12.62
C GLY A 103 12.03 1.01 -11.47
N ARG A 104 11.30 2.00 -10.96
CA ARG A 104 11.78 2.94 -9.93
C ARG A 104 11.14 2.71 -8.56
N ILE A 105 10.22 1.76 -8.46
CA ILE A 105 9.46 1.52 -7.22
C ILE A 105 9.87 0.19 -6.62
N GLU A 106 10.31 0.24 -5.37
CA GLU A 106 10.51 -0.93 -4.52
C GLU A 106 9.27 -1.09 -3.64
N PHE A 107 8.74 -2.32 -3.54
CA PHE A 107 7.54 -2.61 -2.77
C PHE A 107 7.88 -3.45 -1.55
N GLY A 108 7.33 -3.08 -0.40
CA GLY A 108 7.38 -3.86 0.83
C GLY A 108 6.04 -3.82 1.55
N VAL A 109 5.74 -4.86 2.31
CA VAL A 109 4.54 -4.89 3.16
C VAL A 109 4.93 -4.39 4.55
N SER A 110 4.15 -3.49 5.15
CA SER A 110 4.40 -2.98 6.50
C SER A 110 4.60 -4.12 7.52
N VAL A 111 5.50 -3.92 8.48
CA VAL A 111 6.10 -5.00 9.28
C VAL A 111 5.06 -5.82 10.05
N PHE A 112 4.03 -5.18 10.62
CA PHE A 112 3.00 -5.94 11.35
C PHE A 112 2.05 -6.65 10.40
N HIS A 113 1.72 -6.00 9.29
CA HIS A 113 0.84 -6.57 8.26
C HIS A 113 1.46 -7.74 7.51
N ALA A 114 2.79 -7.78 7.39
CA ALA A 114 3.51 -8.85 6.69
C ALA A 114 3.12 -10.25 7.23
N TYR A 115 2.89 -10.38 8.54
CA TYR A 115 2.51 -11.66 9.15
C TYR A 115 1.11 -12.15 8.73
N GLY A 116 0.24 -11.27 8.23
CA GLY A 116 -1.05 -11.63 7.63
C GLY A 116 -0.94 -12.23 6.23
N HIS A 117 0.24 -12.16 5.59
CA HIS A 117 0.46 -12.73 4.26
C HIS A 117 1.00 -14.16 4.34
N GLN A 118 0.89 -14.88 3.21
CA GLN A 118 1.49 -16.20 3.06
C GLN A 118 3.01 -16.19 3.21
N TRP A 119 3.58 -17.29 3.70
CA TRP A 119 5.02 -17.42 3.98
C TRP A 119 5.93 -16.96 2.83
N THR A 120 5.64 -17.37 1.59
CA THR A 120 6.45 -16.96 0.42
C THR A 120 6.35 -15.46 0.14
N CYS A 121 5.20 -14.84 0.40
CA CYS A 121 5.03 -13.39 0.32
C CYS A 121 5.88 -12.69 1.39
N GLN A 122 5.88 -13.21 2.63
CA GLN A 122 6.72 -12.69 3.71
C GLN A 122 8.21 -12.74 3.36
N LEU A 123 8.70 -13.84 2.78
CA LEU A 123 10.11 -13.94 2.39
C LEU A 123 10.53 -12.87 1.36
N TRP A 124 9.61 -12.41 0.53
CA TRP A 124 9.89 -11.47 -0.55
C TRP A 124 9.61 -10.01 -0.19
N TYR A 125 8.48 -9.74 0.46
CA TYR A 125 7.98 -8.38 0.71
C TYR A 125 8.20 -7.91 2.15
N HIS A 126 8.63 -8.76 3.08
CA HIS A 126 8.83 -8.33 4.47
C HIS A 126 10.06 -7.41 4.60
N PRO A 127 9.92 -6.20 5.16
CA PRO A 127 11.00 -5.21 5.21
C PRO A 127 12.24 -5.69 5.95
N ARG A 128 12.06 -6.51 7.01
CA ARG A 128 13.16 -7.11 7.78
C ARG A 128 13.98 -8.16 7.00
N LYS A 129 13.58 -8.51 5.78
CA LYS A 129 14.32 -9.41 4.88
C LYS A 129 15.12 -8.66 3.81
N SER A 130 15.09 -7.33 3.82
CA SER A 130 15.81 -6.50 2.85
C SER A 130 16.44 -5.29 3.53
N GLU A 131 17.75 -5.11 3.34
CA GLU A 131 18.50 -3.97 3.89
C GLU A 131 18.04 -2.62 3.34
N LYS A 132 17.37 -2.60 2.18
CA LYS A 132 16.86 -1.37 1.53
C LYS A 132 15.92 -0.55 2.42
N TRP A 133 15.23 -1.20 3.37
CA TRP A 133 14.24 -0.57 4.21
C TRP A 133 14.81 0.00 5.52
N GLY A 134 16.05 -0.34 5.86
CA GLY A 134 16.67 0.03 7.12
C GLY A 134 15.81 -0.39 8.32
N LEU A 135 15.45 0.57 9.17
CA LEU A 135 14.58 0.35 10.33
C LEU A 135 13.11 0.73 10.12
N SER A 136 12.74 1.13 8.90
CA SER A 136 11.37 1.52 8.55
C SER A 136 10.42 0.34 8.77
N ASP A 137 9.33 0.58 9.48
CA ASP A 137 8.30 -0.43 9.71
C ASP A 137 7.08 -0.27 8.79
N GLY A 138 6.83 0.93 8.27
CA GLY A 138 5.72 1.18 7.35
C GLY A 138 4.38 1.44 8.04
N GLU A 139 4.38 1.64 9.36
CA GLU A 139 3.16 1.77 10.18
C GLU A 139 2.77 3.25 10.44
N GLY A 140 3.24 4.16 9.58
CA GLY A 140 3.08 5.59 9.76
C GLY A 140 1.62 6.04 9.64
N CYS A 141 0.87 5.44 8.71
CA CYS A 141 -0.56 5.73 8.54
C CYS A 141 -1.34 5.38 9.82
N GLU A 142 -1.08 4.23 10.42
CA GLU A 142 -1.72 3.75 11.64
C GLU A 142 -1.48 4.70 12.81
N ARG A 143 -0.24 5.19 12.98
CA ARG A 143 0.10 6.19 14.00
C ARG A 143 -0.63 7.50 13.75
N PHE A 144 -0.54 8.02 12.53
CA PHE A 144 -1.18 9.27 12.15
C PHE A 144 -2.70 9.23 12.38
N TRP A 145 -3.37 8.15 11.98
CA TRP A 145 -4.80 8.00 12.24
C TRP A 145 -5.11 7.82 13.72
N SER A 146 -4.23 7.19 14.50
CA SER A 146 -4.40 7.08 15.94
C SER A 146 -4.29 8.43 16.66
N GLU A 147 -3.46 9.35 16.17
CA GLU A 147 -3.32 10.70 16.74
C GLU A 147 -4.51 11.61 16.42
N LEU A 148 -5.24 11.33 15.35
CA LEU A 148 -6.43 12.06 14.93
C LEU A 148 -7.75 11.55 15.55
N ARG A 149 -7.68 10.53 16.42
CA ARG A 149 -8.85 9.93 17.09
C ARG A 149 -9.26 10.66 18.37
#